data_AF-A0A951QQZ1-F1
#
_entry.id   AF-A0A951QQZ1-F1
#
_cell.length_a   1.000
_cell.length_b   1.000
_cell.length_c   1.000
_cell.angle_alpha   90.00
_cell.angle_beta   90.00
_cell.angle_gamma   90.00
#
_symmetry.space_group_name_H-M   'P 1'
#
loop_
_entity.id
_entity.type
_entity.pdbx_description
1 polymer ?
#
loop_
_entity_poly.entity_id
_entity_poly.type
_entity_poly.pdbx_seq_one_letter_code
_entity_poly.pdbx_strand_id
1 'polypeptide(L)'
;MSWRGSTTIRDRIFACLPYLLPIIEVFVFGRYLMSQFPALQLVFLPLLPLLRIYYGVRYAGLIIFFALFLLVVRNEKISHFVRFNTMQAILLDIVIFLFSILTDVVGLVPAGNFAIQTLSTTIFLGILGTVVYSVAQSLMGRYAEIPAISDAVYMQLPR
;
A
#
# COMPACT_ATOMS: atom_id res chain seq x y z
N MET A 1 -21.13 -22.25 2.38
CA MET A 1 -20.02 -21.26 2.47
C MET A 1 -18.73 -22.03 2.72
N SER A 2 -18.29 -22.76 1.70
CA SER A 2 -17.27 -23.82 1.83
C SER A 2 -16.50 -23.89 0.53
N TRP A 3 -15.37 -23.17 0.42
CA TRP A 3 -14.27 -23.45 -0.51
C TRP A 3 -13.12 -22.43 -0.35
N ARG A 4 -12.50 -22.38 0.84
CA ARG A 4 -11.18 -21.74 1.00
C ARG A 4 -10.34 -22.68 1.84
N GLY A 5 -9.30 -23.26 1.23
CA GLY A 5 -8.31 -24.05 1.96
C GLY A 5 -7.82 -23.26 3.16
N SER A 6 -7.54 -23.95 4.27
CA SER A 6 -7.11 -23.30 5.52
C SER A 6 -5.93 -22.37 5.23
N THR A 7 -6.08 -21.07 5.45
CA THR A 7 -5.00 -20.09 5.31
C THR A 7 -3.86 -20.48 6.25
N THR A 8 -2.76 -20.96 5.68
CA THR A 8 -1.60 -21.41 6.45
C THR A 8 -0.88 -20.21 7.05
N ILE A 9 -0.05 -20.41 8.08
CA ILE A 9 0.78 -19.35 8.65
C ILE A 9 1.68 -18.72 7.58
N ARG A 10 2.17 -19.53 6.62
CA ARG A 10 2.95 -19.04 5.48
C ARG A 10 2.13 -18.08 4.63
N ASP A 11 0.90 -18.44 4.26
CA ASP A 11 0.02 -17.55 3.49
C ASP A 11 -0.22 -16.21 4.20
N ARG A 12 -0.36 -16.24 5.52
CA ARG A 12 -0.56 -15.03 6.34
C ARG A 12 0.65 -14.09 6.27
N ILE A 13 1.85 -14.65 6.41
CA ILE A 13 3.10 -13.86 6.33
C ILE A 13 3.28 -13.32 4.90
N PHE A 14 3.13 -14.17 3.87
CA PHE A 14 3.28 -13.75 2.48
C PHE A 14 2.23 -12.72 2.05
N ALA A 15 1.00 -12.80 2.58
CA ALA A 15 -0.04 -11.82 2.32
C ALA A 15 0.26 -10.43 2.91
N CYS A 16 1.14 -10.33 3.93
CA CYS A 16 1.54 -9.05 4.50
C CYS A 16 2.60 -8.32 3.66
N LEU A 17 3.47 -9.06 2.96
CA LEU A 17 4.62 -8.49 2.25
C LEU A 17 4.26 -7.47 1.17
N PRO A 18 3.21 -7.67 0.34
CA PRO A 18 2.84 -6.70 -0.69
C PRO A 18 2.51 -5.31 -0.11
N TYR A 19 2.01 -5.23 1.12
CA TYR A 19 1.69 -3.96 1.76
C TYR A 19 2.91 -3.11 2.13
N LEU A 20 4.14 -3.64 2.00
CA LEU A 20 5.34 -2.81 2.07
C LEU A 20 5.38 -1.78 0.94
N LEU A 21 4.86 -2.11 -0.25
CA LEU A 21 4.82 -1.19 -1.39
C LEU A 21 4.03 0.09 -1.06
N PRO A 22 2.73 0.05 -0.69
CA PRO A 22 1.99 1.26 -0.37
C PRO A 22 2.54 2.02 0.85
N ILE A 23 3.18 1.34 1.82
CA ILE A 23 3.88 2.03 2.93
C ILE A 23 5.05 2.87 2.42
N ILE A 24 5.85 2.31 1.51
CA ILE A 24 7.01 2.98 0.93
C ILE A 24 6.57 4.15 0.04
N GLU A 25 5.60 3.90 -0.84
CA GLU A 25 5.05 4.88 -1.79
C GLU A 25 4.43 6.08 -1.06
N VAL A 26 3.63 5.84 0.00
CA VAL A 26 2.98 6.94 0.73
C VAL A 26 3.96 7.78 1.56
N PHE A 27 5.19 7.30 1.77
CA PHE A 27 6.15 7.96 2.66
C PHE A 27 6.44 9.42 2.26
N VAL A 28 6.35 9.74 0.96
CA VAL A 28 6.52 11.12 0.44
C VAL A 28 5.51 12.11 1.03
N PHE A 29 4.28 11.67 1.32
CA PHE A 29 3.22 12.49 1.91
C PHE A 29 3.41 12.73 3.41
N GLY A 30 4.25 11.92 4.07
CA GLY A 30 4.51 11.99 5.51
C GLY A 30 5.38 13.18 5.95
N ARG A 31 5.97 13.93 5.02
CA ARG A 31 6.98 14.98 5.31
C ARG A 31 6.49 16.01 6.34
N TYR A 32 5.24 16.45 6.22
CA TYR A 32 4.68 17.48 7.09
C TYR A 32 4.50 16.94 8.51
N LEU A 33 3.88 15.77 8.64
CA LEU A 33 3.66 15.11 9.92
C LEU A 33 4.99 14.81 10.63
N MET A 34 5.99 14.33 9.90
CA MET A 34 7.33 14.01 10.41
C MET A 34 8.10 15.26 10.87
N SER A 35 7.88 16.41 10.24
CA SER A 35 8.48 17.69 10.67
C SER A 35 7.84 18.23 11.94
N GLN A 36 6.53 18.02 12.13
CA GLN A 36 5.78 18.44 13.31
C GLN A 36 6.02 17.50 14.50
N PHE A 37 6.24 16.21 14.24
CA PHE A 37 6.48 15.18 15.24
C PHE A 37 7.76 14.39 14.93
N PRO A 38 8.96 14.94 15.18
CA PRO A 38 10.22 14.28 14.85
C PRO A 38 10.39 12.89 15.48
N ALA A 39 9.82 12.66 16.67
CA ALA A 39 9.83 11.35 17.33
C ALA A 39 9.16 10.25 16.49
N LEU A 40 8.22 10.60 15.61
CA LEU A 40 7.56 9.65 14.71
C LEU A 40 8.56 9.04 13.72
N GLN A 41 9.63 9.75 13.36
CA GLN A 41 10.66 9.25 12.45
C GLN A 41 11.34 7.97 12.98
N LEU A 42 11.43 7.81 14.30
CA LEU A 42 12.01 6.63 14.94
C LEU A 42 11.20 5.37 14.64
N VAL A 43 9.87 5.48 14.52
CA VAL A 43 8.98 4.35 14.19
C VAL A 43 9.26 3.82 12.79
N PHE A 44 9.65 4.70 11.87
CA PHE A 44 9.93 4.35 10.48
C PHE A 44 11.41 4.06 10.20
N LEU A 45 12.27 4.08 11.22
CA LEU A 45 13.68 3.73 11.08
C LEU A 45 13.91 2.36 10.41
N PRO A 46 13.13 1.29 10.73
CA PRO A 46 13.27 0.00 10.05
C PRO A 46 12.95 0.02 8.55
N LEU A 47 12.22 1.03 8.07
CA LEU A 47 11.83 1.18 6.67
C LEU A 47 12.96 1.80 5.81
N LEU A 48 13.93 2.49 6.42
CA LEU A 48 15.02 3.16 5.72
C LEU A 48 15.78 2.30 4.69
N PRO A 49 16.18 1.04 4.96
CA PRO A 49 16.85 0.22 3.94
C PRO A 49 15.96 -0.01 2.72
N LEU A 50 14.66 -0.23 2.92
CA LEU A 50 13.70 -0.42 1.82
C LEU A 50 13.49 0.87 1.02
N LEU A 51 13.37 2.01 1.70
CA LEU A 51 13.27 3.33 1.05
C LEU A 51 14.51 3.62 0.18
N ARG A 52 15.72 3.31 0.69
CA ARG A 52 16.97 3.51 -0.07
C ARG A 52 17.02 2.65 -1.33
N ILE A 53 16.60 1.40 -1.25
CA ILE A 53 16.54 0.51 -2.43
C ILE A 53 15.50 1.03 -3.42
N TYR A 54 14.29 1.35 -2.93
CA TYR A 54 13.20 1.81 -3.76
C TYR A 54 13.54 3.11 -4.50
N TYR A 55 14.03 4.14 -3.81
CA TYR A 55 14.39 5.42 -4.45
C TYR A 55 15.74 5.36 -5.19
N GLY A 56 16.56 4.34 -4.96
CA GLY A 56 17.83 4.12 -5.66
C GLY A 56 17.65 3.53 -7.06
N VAL A 57 16.50 2.95 -7.37
CA VAL A 57 16.21 2.32 -8.66
C VAL A 57 15.21 3.16 -9.44
N ARG A 58 15.58 3.58 -10.65
CA ARG A 58 14.66 4.31 -11.54
C ARG A 58 13.46 3.41 -11.89
N TYR A 59 12.25 3.95 -11.75
CA TYR A 59 10.99 3.25 -11.99
C TYR A 59 10.73 2.05 -11.06
N ALA A 60 11.30 2.03 -9.84
CA ALA A 60 11.11 0.95 -8.88
C ALA A 60 9.64 0.57 -8.67
N GLY A 61 8.75 1.55 -8.46
CA GLY A 61 7.31 1.32 -8.30
C GLY A 61 6.70 0.54 -9.47
N LEU A 62 6.96 0.98 -10.71
CA LEU A 62 6.47 0.31 -11.92
C LEU A 62 7.02 -1.13 -12.05
N ILE A 63 8.30 -1.34 -11.75
CA ILE A 63 8.93 -2.66 -11.79
C ILE A 63 8.29 -3.59 -10.75
N ILE A 64 8.10 -3.10 -9.52
CA ILE A 64 7.49 -3.87 -8.42
C ILE A 64 6.02 -4.16 -8.73
N PHE A 65 5.29 -3.18 -9.27
CA PHE A 65 3.91 -3.36 -9.74
C PHE A 65 3.81 -4.53 -10.71
N PHE A 66 4.62 -4.54 -11.79
CA PHE A 66 4.58 -5.63 -12.76
C PHE A 66 5.05 -6.96 -12.18
N ALA A 67 6.07 -6.95 -11.30
CA ALA A 67 6.53 -8.16 -10.64
C ALA A 67 5.44 -8.77 -9.75
N LEU A 68 4.79 -7.98 -8.89
CA LEU A 68 3.69 -8.45 -8.05
C LEU A 68 2.50 -8.91 -8.90
N PHE A 69 2.14 -8.16 -9.94
CA PHE A 69 1.01 -8.53 -10.79
C PHE A 69 1.26 -9.84 -11.54
N LEU A 70 2.38 -9.95 -12.27
CA LEU A 70 2.67 -11.09 -13.14
C LEU A 70 3.07 -12.34 -12.35
N LEU A 71 3.93 -12.20 -11.34
CA LEU A 71 4.48 -13.35 -10.61
C LEU A 71 3.57 -13.84 -9.48
N VAL A 72 2.77 -12.94 -8.91
CA VAL A 72 1.90 -13.25 -7.76
C VAL A 72 0.42 -13.31 -8.18
N VAL A 73 -0.16 -12.18 -8.60
CA VAL A 73 -1.62 -12.09 -8.83
C VAL A 73 -2.08 -13.04 -9.95
N ARG A 74 -1.32 -13.15 -11.04
CA ARG A 74 -1.67 -13.99 -12.20
C ARG A 74 -1.25 -15.46 -12.04
N ASN A 75 -0.57 -15.83 -10.95
CA ASN A 75 -0.07 -17.17 -10.74
C ASN A 75 -1.03 -17.99 -9.87
N GLU A 76 -1.84 -18.84 -10.50
CA GLU A 76 -2.83 -19.72 -9.85
C GLU A 76 -2.22 -20.74 -8.87
N LYS A 77 -0.89 -20.97 -8.90
CA LYS A 77 -0.21 -21.81 -7.91
C LYS A 77 -0.09 -21.14 -6.54
N ILE A 78 -0.21 -19.81 -6.48
CA ILE A 78 -0.18 -19.05 -5.24
C ILE A 78 -1.58 -19.01 -4.65
N SER A 79 -1.67 -19.11 -3.33
CA SER A 79 -2.97 -19.12 -2.64
C SER A 79 -3.78 -17.87 -2.97
N HIS A 80 -5.08 -18.06 -3.17
CA HIS A 80 -6.01 -16.96 -3.43
C HIS A 80 -5.91 -15.85 -2.36
N PHE A 81 -5.62 -16.21 -1.11
CA PHE A 81 -5.43 -15.26 -0.01
C PHE A 81 -4.26 -14.29 -0.24
N VAL A 82 -3.10 -14.81 -0.66
CA VAL A 82 -1.92 -13.98 -0.96
C VAL A 82 -2.18 -13.15 -2.20
N ARG A 83 -2.81 -13.73 -3.23
CA ARG A 83 -3.17 -13.01 -4.47
C ARG A 83 -4.13 -11.86 -4.21
N PHE A 84 -5.13 -12.06 -3.36
CA PHE A 84 -6.05 -11.02 -2.93
C PHE A 84 -5.34 -9.86 -2.24
N ASN A 85 -4.53 -10.14 -1.22
CA ASN A 85 -3.82 -9.08 -0.51
C ASN A 85 -2.79 -8.37 -1.40
N THR A 86 -2.18 -9.09 -2.34
CA THR A 86 -1.28 -8.50 -3.33
C THR A 86 -2.01 -7.55 -4.27
N MET A 87 -3.16 -7.98 -4.81
CA MET A 87 -3.98 -7.14 -5.67
C MET A 87 -4.50 -5.91 -4.91
N GLN A 88 -4.88 -6.07 -3.63
CA GLN A 88 -5.28 -4.96 -2.77
C GLN A 88 -4.15 -3.94 -2.57
N ALA A 89 -2.93 -4.40 -2.29
CA ALA A 89 -1.76 -3.52 -2.17
C ALA A 89 -1.45 -2.78 -3.48
N ILE A 90 -1.60 -3.45 -4.64
CA ILE A 90 -1.45 -2.82 -5.96
C ILE A 90 -2.51 -1.74 -6.20
N LEU A 91 -3.76 -1.97 -5.80
CA LEU A 91 -4.80 -0.94 -5.95
C LEU A 91 -4.55 0.26 -5.03
N LEU A 92 -4.05 0.03 -3.81
CA LEU A 92 -3.63 1.12 -2.91
C LEU A 92 -2.48 1.92 -3.53
N ASP A 93 -1.52 1.26 -4.17
CA ASP A 93 -0.43 1.91 -4.89
C ASP A 93 -0.96 2.83 -6.01
N ILE A 94 -1.90 2.34 -6.83
CA ILE A 94 -2.59 3.16 -7.84
C ILE A 94 -3.27 4.38 -7.20
N VAL A 95 -3.94 4.20 -6.06
CA VAL A 95 -4.58 5.32 -5.34
C VAL A 95 -3.57 6.36 -4.88
N ILE A 96 -2.41 5.93 -4.35
CA ILE A 96 -1.32 6.83 -3.92
C ILE A 96 -0.76 7.59 -5.13
N PHE A 97 -0.57 6.91 -6.27
CA PHE A 97 -0.14 7.54 -7.51
C PHE A 97 -1.14 8.61 -7.99
N LEU A 98 -2.45 8.32 -7.97
CA LEU A 98 -3.48 9.29 -8.32
C LEU A 98 -3.49 10.50 -7.37
N PHE A 99 -3.28 10.27 -6.06
CA PHE A 99 -3.15 11.34 -5.10
C PHE A 99 -1.90 12.20 -5.32
N SER A 100 -0.80 11.60 -5.80
CA SER A 100 0.42 12.34 -6.12
C SER A 100 0.18 13.34 -7.26
N ILE A 101 -0.50 12.89 -8.32
CA ILE A 101 -0.94 13.76 -9.42
C ILE A 101 -1.86 14.86 -8.89
N LEU A 102 -2.82 14.52 -8.02
CA LEU A 102 -3.72 15.50 -7.43
C LEU A 102 -2.96 16.57 -6.62
N THR A 103 -1.99 16.16 -5.79
CA THR A 103 -1.18 17.11 -5.01
C THR A 103 -0.31 17.99 -5.88
N ASP A 104 0.23 17.49 -6.98
CA ASP A 104 1.01 18.29 -7.93
C ASP A 104 0.15 19.38 -8.56
N VAL A 105 -1.09 19.04 -8.96
CA VAL A 105 -2.06 20.01 -9.51
C VAL A 105 -2.45 21.07 -8.49
N VAL A 106 -2.76 20.67 -7.24
CA VAL A 106 -3.08 21.62 -6.16
C VAL A 106 -1.87 22.51 -5.84
N GLY A 107 -0.66 21.97 -5.97
CA GLY A 107 0.62 22.67 -5.83
C GLY A 107 0.81 23.89 -6.72
N LEU A 108 0.10 23.96 -7.85
CA LEU A 108 0.18 25.08 -8.79
C LEU A 108 -0.54 26.35 -8.27
N VAL A 109 -1.37 26.23 -7.23
CA VAL A 109 -2.12 27.36 -6.66
C VAL A 109 -1.27 28.10 -5.62
N PRO A 110 -0.98 29.41 -5.79
CA PRO A 110 -0.04 30.16 -4.93
C PRO A 110 -0.42 30.21 -3.43
N ALA A 111 -1.70 30.07 -3.09
CA ALA A 111 -2.20 30.06 -1.71
C ALA A 111 -2.44 28.64 -1.14
N GLY A 112 -2.01 27.60 -1.86
CA GLY A 112 -2.36 26.20 -1.57
C GLY A 112 -1.59 25.54 -0.43
N ASN A 113 -0.64 26.20 0.23
CA ASN A 113 0.29 25.52 1.13
C ASN A 113 -0.40 24.82 2.32
N PHE A 114 -1.42 25.46 2.90
CA PHE A 114 -2.23 24.82 3.95
C PHE A 114 -3.03 23.63 3.40
N ALA A 115 -3.66 23.79 2.24
CA ALA A 115 -4.42 22.73 1.59
C ALA A 115 -3.54 21.50 1.26
N ILE A 116 -2.33 21.73 0.75
CA ILE A 116 -1.35 20.67 0.45
C ILE A 116 -0.90 19.97 1.72
N GLN A 117 -0.63 20.71 2.80
CA GLN A 117 -0.26 20.13 4.08
C GLN A 117 -1.38 19.23 4.65
N THR A 118 -2.62 19.72 4.65
CA THR A 118 -3.78 18.96 5.13
C THR A 118 -4.04 17.73 4.26
N LEU A 119 -4.00 17.89 2.94
CA LEU A 119 -4.21 16.80 1.99
C LEU A 119 -3.13 15.73 2.14
N SER A 120 -1.85 16.12 2.15
CA SER A 120 -0.72 15.19 2.32
C SER A 120 -0.81 14.42 3.64
N THR A 121 -1.13 15.12 4.73
CA THR A 121 -1.26 14.48 6.05
C THR A 121 -2.44 13.50 6.09
N THR A 122 -3.56 13.87 5.47
CA THR A 122 -4.75 13.00 5.35
C THR A 122 -4.45 11.75 4.52
N ILE A 123 -3.78 11.90 3.38
CA ILE A 123 -3.37 10.78 2.52
C ILE A 123 -2.43 9.84 3.30
N PHE A 124 -1.41 10.40 3.94
CA PHE A 124 -0.43 9.63 4.70
C PHE A 124 -1.10 8.81 5.82
N LEU A 125 -1.91 9.45 6.66
CA LEU A 125 -2.58 8.78 7.77
C LEU A 125 -3.63 7.76 7.28
N GLY A 126 -4.38 8.11 6.24
CA GLY A 126 -5.39 7.24 5.64
C GLY A 126 -4.79 5.94 5.12
N ILE A 127 -3.78 6.04 4.24
CA ILE A 127 -3.11 4.86 3.68
C ILE A 127 -2.37 4.09 4.76
N LEU A 128 -1.66 4.74 5.68
CA LEU A 128 -0.98 4.07 6.78
C LEU A 128 -1.96 3.27 7.64
N GLY A 129 -3.10 3.86 8.00
CA GLY A 129 -4.16 3.19 8.74
C GLY A 129 -4.74 2.00 7.98
N THR A 130 -5.02 2.16 6.68
CA THR A 130 -5.50 1.10 5.80
C THR A 130 -4.50 -0.06 5.69
N VAL A 131 -3.20 0.23 5.58
CA VAL A 131 -2.17 -0.80 5.53
C VAL A 131 -2.07 -1.52 6.88
N VAL A 132 -2.01 -0.80 8.00
CA VAL A 132 -1.96 -1.41 9.33
C VAL A 132 -3.16 -2.33 9.56
N TYR A 133 -4.36 -1.87 9.20
CA TYR A 133 -5.57 -2.70 9.23
C TYR A 133 -5.42 -3.95 8.35
N SER A 134 -4.91 -3.80 7.13
CA SER A 134 -4.79 -4.90 6.18
C SER A 134 -3.76 -5.95 6.60
N VAL A 135 -2.63 -5.52 7.15
CA VAL A 135 -1.60 -6.39 7.72
C VAL A 135 -2.16 -7.12 8.95
N ALA A 136 -2.86 -6.42 9.85
CA ALA A 136 -3.46 -7.03 11.03
C ALA A 136 -4.48 -8.13 10.66
N GLN A 137 -5.40 -7.85 9.72
CA GLN A 137 -6.34 -8.87 9.22
C GLN A 137 -5.61 -10.03 8.53
N SER A 138 -4.57 -9.73 7.75
CA SER A 138 -3.77 -10.75 7.07
C SER A 138 -3.10 -11.72 8.05
N LEU A 139 -2.53 -11.21 9.13
CA LEU A 139 -1.93 -12.00 10.22
C LEU A 139 -2.96 -12.85 10.97
N MET A 140 -4.21 -12.37 11.07
CA MET A 140 -5.34 -13.13 11.61
C MET A 140 -5.91 -14.15 10.61
N GLY A 141 -5.42 -14.18 9.36
CA GLY A 141 -5.92 -15.05 8.30
C GLY A 141 -7.26 -14.62 7.71
N ARG A 142 -7.63 -13.36 7.89
CA ARG A 142 -8.89 -12.75 7.44
C ARG A 142 -8.63 -11.84 6.23
N TYR A 143 -9.63 -11.70 5.38
CA TYR A 143 -9.61 -10.77 4.26
C TYR A 143 -9.88 -9.37 4.82
N ALA A 144 -9.02 -8.40 4.50
CA ALA A 144 -9.24 -7.01 4.87
C ALA A 144 -10.23 -6.39 3.90
N GLU A 145 -11.41 -6.04 4.38
CA GLU A 145 -12.48 -5.45 3.58
C GLU A 145 -12.38 -3.92 3.66
N ILE A 146 -11.77 -3.34 2.63
CA ILE A 146 -11.64 -1.90 2.41
C ILE A 146 -12.75 -1.50 1.43
N PRO A 147 -13.65 -0.56 1.80
CA PRO A 147 -14.72 -0.11 0.91
C PRO A 147 -14.19 0.31 -0.47
N ALA A 148 -14.89 -0.08 -1.54
CA ALA A 148 -14.54 0.11 -2.96
C ALA A 148 -13.26 -0.60 -3.44
N ILE A 149 -12.19 -0.64 -2.64
CA ILE A 149 -10.93 -1.30 -3.01
C ILE A 149 -11.11 -2.82 -3.04
N SER A 150 -11.67 -3.42 -1.99
CA SER A 150 -11.84 -4.87 -1.94
C SER A 150 -12.83 -5.38 -3.01
N ASP A 151 -13.88 -4.61 -3.30
CA ASP A 151 -14.79 -4.90 -4.42
C ASP A 151 -14.04 -4.91 -5.76
N ALA A 152 -13.18 -3.92 -6.00
CA ALA A 152 -12.35 -3.86 -7.19
C ALA A 152 -11.35 -5.03 -7.26
N VAL A 153 -10.79 -5.48 -6.12
CA VAL A 153 -9.96 -6.69 -6.07
C VAL A 153 -10.74 -7.91 -6.52
N TYR A 154 -11.96 -8.10 -5.99
CA TYR A 154 -12.80 -9.24 -6.37
C TYR A 154 -13.16 -9.26 -7.85
N MET A 155 -13.28 -8.09 -8.49
CA MET A 155 -13.52 -7.98 -9.93
C MET A 155 -12.30 -8.33 -10.79
N GLN A 156 -11.09 -8.12 -10.27
CA GLN A 156 -9.84 -8.30 -11.03
C GLN A 156 -9.21 -9.68 -10.85
N LEU A 157 -9.53 -10.39 -9.77
CA LEU A 157 -9.02 -11.73 -9.56
C LEU A 157 -9.75 -12.75 -10.45
N PRO A 158 -9.01 -13.54 -11.24
CA PRO A 158 -9.56 -14.73 -11.87
C PRO A 158 -10.13 -15.65 -10.79
N ARG A 159 -11.27 -16.27 -11.08
CA ARG A 159 -11.89 -17.28 -10.22
C ARG A 159 -11.09 -18.58 -10.22
#